data_AF-A0A7S2GIX9-F1
#
_entry.id   AF-A0A7S2GIX9-F1
#
_cell.length_a   1.000
_cell.length_b   1.000
_cell.length_c   1.000
_cell.angle_alpha   90.00
_cell.angle_beta   90.00
_cell.angle_gamma   90.00
#
_symmetry.space_group_name_H-M   'P 1'
#
loop_
_entity.id
_entity.type
_entity.pdbx_description
1 polymer ?
#
loop_
_entity_poly.entity_id
_entity_poly.type
_entity_poly.pdbx_seq_one_letter_code
_entity_poly.pdbx_strand_id
1 'polypeptide(L)'
;MPPAKKKSPTKRPKSAKGDSADGVSEPALQAAEEPTTVETEQAESGLPAIRARVTAMLMRGGTVNDQDRADAQSLLDQWMEAGGALDDAMAMVLARVYGAKAKVKTAKVDKIRLDFEFLETFMYDTLICYGVPHEEAKLAADVLVVADKRGIDSHGIGRLKPIYCDRLDQGIMNATAPLEIVKETETTAVIDGGLGLGLVIGPKCMQMAIDKAKKFGLGMVVCRNSTHYGAACYYPLMAEKEGMIGITGTNARPSIAPTFGVDACLGTNPMTWGMPSDDAFPFVLDCATSINQRGKIE
;
A
#
# COMPACT_ATOMS: atom_id res chain seq x y z
N MET A 1 -29.90 7.33 -41.40
CA MET A 1 -28.56 7.86 -41.05
C MET A 1 -27.53 6.78 -41.37
N PRO A 2 -26.51 7.05 -42.20
CA PRO A 2 -25.51 6.05 -42.58
C PRO A 2 -24.48 5.81 -41.47
N PRO A 3 -23.86 4.61 -41.38
CA PRO A 3 -22.93 4.26 -40.29
C PRO A 3 -21.53 4.86 -40.51
N ALA A 4 -20.92 5.28 -39.40
CA ALA A 4 -19.60 5.93 -39.35
C ALA A 4 -18.44 5.00 -39.71
N LYS A 5 -17.50 5.51 -40.52
CA LYS A 5 -16.28 4.85 -40.97
C LYS A 5 -15.25 4.73 -39.85
N LYS A 6 -14.73 3.51 -39.61
CA LYS A 6 -13.58 3.22 -38.74
C LYS A 6 -12.28 3.79 -39.35
N LYS A 7 -11.50 4.55 -38.58
CA LYS A 7 -10.14 4.99 -38.93
C LYS A 7 -9.12 3.93 -38.47
N SER A 8 -8.20 3.56 -39.36
CA SER A 8 -7.05 2.70 -39.10
C SER A 8 -5.88 3.49 -38.48
N PRO A 9 -4.96 2.84 -37.73
CA PRO A 9 -3.82 3.52 -37.11
C PRO A 9 -2.65 3.71 -38.08
N THR A 10 -2.10 4.92 -38.06
CA THR A 10 -0.94 5.38 -38.85
C THR A 10 0.37 4.74 -38.36
N LYS A 11 1.15 4.21 -39.31
CA LYS A 11 2.51 3.68 -39.10
C LYS A 11 3.52 4.82 -38.89
N ARG A 12 4.44 4.66 -37.92
CA ARG A 12 5.65 5.50 -37.76
C ARG A 12 6.61 5.33 -38.95
N PRO A 13 7.30 6.38 -39.43
CA PRO A 13 8.37 6.23 -40.40
C PRO A 13 9.70 5.82 -39.73
N LYS A 14 10.44 4.93 -40.40
CA LYS A 14 11.84 4.59 -40.12
C LYS A 14 12.75 5.62 -40.81
N SER A 15 13.70 6.21 -40.09
CA SER A 15 14.76 7.04 -40.68
C SER A 15 15.94 6.19 -41.13
N ALA A 16 16.47 6.56 -42.29
CA ALA A 16 17.47 5.84 -43.07
C ALA A 16 18.91 6.11 -42.62
N LYS A 17 19.78 5.14 -42.89
CA LYS A 17 21.24 5.25 -42.91
C LYS A 17 21.67 6.14 -44.08
N GLY A 18 22.71 6.94 -43.86
CA GLY A 18 23.48 7.61 -44.91
C GLY A 18 24.92 7.78 -44.43
N ASP A 19 25.84 7.08 -45.09
CA ASP A 19 27.29 7.25 -44.97
C ASP A 19 27.73 8.56 -45.63
N SER A 20 28.68 9.26 -45.03
CA SER A 20 29.79 9.89 -45.75
C SER A 20 30.95 10.18 -44.80
N ALA A 21 32.14 9.82 -45.26
CA ALA A 21 33.41 9.99 -44.60
C ALA A 21 33.93 11.41 -44.77
N ASP A 22 34.64 11.92 -43.77
CA ASP A 22 35.82 12.77 -43.94
C ASP A 22 36.60 12.76 -42.62
N GLY A 23 37.87 12.37 -42.69
CA GLY A 23 38.72 12.10 -41.54
C GLY A 23 39.51 13.32 -41.07
N VAL A 24 39.86 13.34 -39.78
CA VAL A 24 40.98 14.09 -39.22
C VAL A 24 41.54 13.34 -37.99
N SER A 25 42.74 12.79 -38.17
CA SER A 25 43.85 12.45 -37.23
C SER A 25 43.59 11.99 -35.77
N GLU A 26 44.03 10.76 -35.48
CA GLU A 26 44.48 10.30 -34.16
C GLU A 26 45.81 10.94 -33.74
N PRO A 27 46.04 11.16 -32.43
CA PRO A 27 47.39 11.16 -31.87
C PRO A 27 47.62 10.00 -30.90
N ALA A 28 48.61 9.19 -31.25
CA ALA A 28 49.60 8.47 -30.44
C ALA A 28 49.19 7.82 -29.10
N LEU A 29 49.28 6.48 -29.08
CA LEU A 29 49.52 5.69 -27.88
C LEU A 29 50.82 6.15 -27.17
N GLN A 30 50.70 6.53 -25.91
CA GLN A 30 51.80 6.57 -24.95
C GLN A 30 51.56 5.48 -23.90
N ALA A 31 52.58 4.64 -23.72
CA ALA A 31 52.63 3.57 -22.72
C ALA A 31 53.33 4.06 -21.45
N ALA A 32 53.05 3.35 -20.34
CA ALA A 32 53.52 3.50 -18.95
C ALA A 32 52.74 4.55 -18.12
N GLU A 33 52.27 4.27 -16.89
CA GLU A 33 52.90 3.52 -15.79
C GLU A 33 51.89 2.63 -15.02
N GLU A 34 52.40 1.60 -14.35
CA GLU A 34 51.66 0.70 -13.44
C GLU A 34 51.18 1.41 -12.17
N PRO A 35 49.93 1.21 -11.69
CA PRO A 35 49.57 1.64 -10.36
C PRO A 35 50.02 0.57 -9.34
N THR A 36 51.19 0.81 -8.75
CA THR A 36 51.56 0.21 -7.46
C THR A 36 51.05 1.11 -6.35
N THR A 37 49.98 0.70 -5.68
CA THR A 37 49.86 0.69 -4.21
C THR A 37 48.56 -0.01 -3.83
N VAL A 38 48.71 -1.13 -3.13
CA VAL A 38 47.65 -1.83 -2.42
C VAL A 38 47.19 -0.90 -1.29
N GLU A 39 46.08 -0.20 -1.50
CA GLU A 39 45.30 0.32 -0.38
C GLU A 39 44.67 -0.89 0.31
N THR A 40 45.05 -1.09 1.57
CA THR A 40 44.44 -2.08 2.43
C THR A 40 43.03 -1.59 2.75
N GLU A 41 42.04 -2.17 2.06
CA GLU A 41 40.62 -2.08 2.36
C GLU A 41 40.42 -2.30 3.87
N GLN A 42 40.02 -1.25 4.58
CA GLN A 42 39.38 -1.43 5.87
C GLN A 42 38.11 -2.24 5.59
N ALA A 43 38.01 -3.44 6.17
CA ALA A 43 36.81 -4.24 6.07
C ALA A 43 35.62 -3.41 6.55
N GLU A 44 34.74 -3.02 5.62
CA GLU A 44 33.49 -2.34 5.95
C GLU A 44 32.75 -3.18 7.02
N SER A 45 32.10 -2.52 7.97
CA SER A 45 31.27 -3.18 8.98
C SER A 45 29.80 -2.87 8.71
N GLY A 46 28.89 -3.81 8.99
CA GLY A 46 27.44 -3.62 8.83
C GLY A 46 26.89 -4.09 7.48
N LEU A 47 25.75 -3.54 7.06
CA LEU A 47 24.99 -4.01 5.88
C LEU A 47 25.79 -3.99 4.56
N PRO A 48 26.63 -2.99 4.23
CA PRO A 48 27.44 -2.99 3.01
C PRO A 48 28.37 -4.20 2.90
N ALA A 49 29.04 -4.55 3.99
CA ALA A 49 29.95 -5.70 4.05
C ALA A 49 29.22 -7.04 3.92
N ILE A 50 28.04 -7.15 4.53
CA ILE A 50 27.19 -8.33 4.38
C ILE A 50 26.74 -8.44 2.92
N ARG A 51 26.35 -7.32 2.28
CA ARG A 51 25.97 -7.27 0.87
C ARG A 51 27.13 -7.70 -0.05
N ALA A 52 28.36 -7.28 0.22
CA ALA A 52 29.54 -7.72 -0.52
C ALA A 52 29.74 -9.26 -0.40
N ARG A 53 29.57 -9.82 0.79
CA ARG A 53 29.68 -11.27 1.03
C ARG A 53 28.57 -12.08 0.38
N VAL A 54 27.33 -11.58 0.40
CA VAL A 54 26.21 -12.18 -0.36
C VAL A 54 26.54 -12.16 -1.85
N THR A 55 27.00 -11.02 -2.37
CA THR A 55 27.39 -10.88 -3.79
C THR A 55 28.50 -11.87 -4.16
N ALA A 56 29.55 -11.98 -3.36
CA ALA A 56 30.62 -12.94 -3.58
C ALA A 56 30.12 -14.40 -3.58
N MET A 57 29.17 -14.75 -2.71
CA MET A 57 28.52 -16.07 -2.71
C MET A 57 27.74 -16.32 -4.00
N LEU A 58 26.99 -15.34 -4.50
CA LEU A 58 26.23 -15.43 -5.76
C LEU A 58 27.15 -15.62 -6.97
N MET A 59 28.31 -14.95 -6.95
CA MET A 59 29.29 -15.01 -8.05
C MET A 59 30.02 -16.35 -8.15
N ARG A 60 29.91 -17.24 -7.15
CA ARG A 60 30.50 -18.60 -7.22
C ARG A 60 29.85 -19.46 -8.31
N GLY A 61 28.58 -19.19 -8.65
CA GLY A 61 27.84 -19.94 -9.68
C GLY A 61 27.62 -21.42 -9.34
N GLY A 62 26.91 -22.14 -10.22
CA GLY A 62 26.62 -23.57 -10.05
C GLY A 62 25.32 -23.90 -9.32
N THR A 63 25.07 -25.20 -9.10
CA THR A 63 23.90 -25.68 -8.36
C THR A 63 24.12 -25.52 -6.85
N VAL A 64 23.12 -24.94 -6.17
CA VAL A 64 23.12 -24.72 -4.71
C VAL A 64 23.37 -26.03 -3.96
N ASN A 65 24.47 -26.08 -3.20
CA ASN A 65 24.83 -27.22 -2.34
C ASN A 65 24.56 -26.91 -0.85
N ASP A 66 24.80 -27.88 0.04
CA ASP A 66 24.52 -27.73 1.47
C ASP A 66 25.39 -26.66 2.16
N GLN A 67 26.62 -26.45 1.70
CA GLN A 67 27.49 -25.39 2.20
C GLN A 67 26.94 -24.01 1.83
N ASP A 68 26.45 -23.84 0.59
CA ASP A 68 25.83 -22.58 0.17
C ASP A 68 24.58 -22.26 0.98
N ARG A 69 23.78 -23.28 1.35
CA ARG A 69 22.61 -23.11 2.22
C ARG A 69 23.01 -22.68 3.62
N ALA A 70 24.08 -23.25 4.17
CA ALA A 70 24.61 -22.88 5.48
C ALA A 70 25.20 -21.46 5.49
N ASP A 71 26.00 -21.12 4.48
CA ASP A 71 26.54 -19.77 4.26
C ASP A 71 25.40 -18.75 4.13
N ALA A 72 24.37 -19.07 3.35
CA ALA A 72 23.22 -18.22 3.15
C ALA A 72 22.42 -18.00 4.45
N GLN A 73 22.22 -19.05 5.25
CA GLN A 73 21.58 -18.93 6.57
C GLN A 73 22.38 -18.02 7.50
N SER A 74 23.70 -18.17 7.54
CA SER A 74 24.59 -17.35 8.36
C SER A 74 24.58 -15.88 7.93
N LEU A 75 24.61 -15.61 6.62
CA LEU A 75 24.53 -14.27 6.06
C LEU A 75 23.17 -13.60 6.32
N LEU A 76 22.08 -14.36 6.25
CA LEU A 76 20.75 -13.86 6.55
C LEU A 76 20.61 -13.53 8.05
N ASP A 77 21.12 -14.38 8.93
CA ASP A 77 21.11 -14.11 10.38
C ASP A 77 21.89 -12.81 10.69
N GLN A 78 23.07 -12.62 10.09
CA GLN A 78 23.87 -11.39 10.21
C GLN A 78 23.17 -10.16 9.62
N TRP A 79 22.51 -10.31 8.46
CA TRP A 79 21.71 -9.24 7.84
C TRP A 79 20.62 -8.73 8.78
N MET A 80 19.89 -9.67 9.40
CA MET A 80 18.82 -9.34 10.35
C MET A 80 19.37 -8.69 11.63
N GLU A 81 20.51 -9.16 12.15
CA GLU A 81 21.15 -8.57 13.33
C GLU A 81 21.65 -7.15 13.07
N ALA A 82 22.08 -6.84 11.85
CA ALA A 82 22.46 -5.50 11.41
C ALA A 82 21.26 -4.58 11.10
N GLY A 83 20.02 -5.02 11.37
CA GLY A 83 18.80 -4.23 11.12
C GLY A 83 18.38 -4.16 9.65
N GLY A 84 18.88 -5.07 8.81
CA GLY A 84 18.52 -5.13 7.40
C GLY A 84 17.06 -5.54 7.20
N ALA A 85 16.39 -4.90 6.24
CA ALA A 85 15.00 -5.21 5.93
C ALA A 85 14.88 -6.57 5.22
N LEU A 86 13.83 -7.34 5.53
CA LEU A 86 13.62 -8.67 4.98
C LEU A 86 13.20 -8.65 3.49
N ASP A 87 12.66 -7.52 3.03
CA ASP A 87 12.28 -7.27 1.65
C ASP A 87 13.42 -6.71 0.78
N ASP A 88 14.62 -6.50 1.34
CA ASP A 88 15.82 -6.20 0.55
C ASP A 88 16.17 -7.36 -0.39
N ALA A 89 16.62 -7.04 -1.61
CA ALA A 89 16.97 -8.01 -2.63
C ALA A 89 17.97 -9.07 -2.12
N MET A 90 18.93 -8.68 -1.27
CA MET A 90 19.92 -9.60 -0.71
C MET A 90 19.26 -10.62 0.22
N ALA A 91 18.43 -10.17 1.17
CA ALA A 91 17.69 -11.04 2.07
C ALA A 91 16.74 -11.98 1.32
N MET A 92 16.08 -11.46 0.28
CA MET A 92 15.15 -12.21 -0.55
C MET A 92 15.82 -13.32 -1.36
N VAL A 93 17.01 -13.06 -1.91
CA VAL A 93 17.77 -14.09 -2.62
C VAL A 93 18.24 -15.18 -1.66
N LEU A 94 18.79 -14.82 -0.50
CA LEU A 94 19.17 -15.79 0.54
C LEU A 94 17.99 -16.68 0.94
N ALA A 95 16.82 -16.08 1.14
CA ALA A 95 15.63 -16.81 1.56
C ALA A 95 15.02 -17.68 0.44
N ARG A 96 14.78 -17.10 -0.74
CA ARG A 96 14.02 -17.77 -1.81
C ARG A 96 14.84 -18.69 -2.68
N VAL A 97 16.12 -18.38 -2.90
CA VAL A 97 17.00 -19.17 -3.78
C VAL A 97 17.77 -20.21 -2.96
N TYR A 98 18.33 -19.79 -1.83
CA TYR A 98 19.18 -20.66 -0.99
C TYR A 98 18.41 -21.34 0.14
N GLY A 99 17.15 -20.97 0.39
CA GLY A 99 16.30 -21.59 1.39
C GLY A 99 16.64 -21.20 2.83
N ALA A 100 17.38 -20.09 3.02
CA ALA A 100 17.63 -19.53 4.34
C ALA A 100 16.32 -19.10 5.00
N LYS A 101 16.18 -19.36 6.29
CA LYS A 101 14.99 -19.00 7.07
C LYS A 101 15.35 -17.90 8.03
N ALA A 102 14.81 -16.70 7.81
CA ALA A 102 15.00 -15.62 8.76
C ALA A 102 14.44 -16.04 10.11
N LYS A 103 15.30 -16.08 11.13
CA LYS A 103 14.86 -16.13 12.52
C LYS A 103 14.39 -14.72 12.85
N VAL A 104 13.10 -14.46 12.64
CA VAL A 104 12.48 -13.27 13.22
C VAL A 104 12.53 -13.50 14.73
N LYS A 105 13.56 -12.97 15.40
CA LYS A 105 13.45 -12.69 16.83
C LYS A 105 12.33 -11.66 16.91
N THR A 106 11.13 -12.12 17.25
CA THR A 106 10.12 -11.25 17.82
C THR A 106 10.71 -10.76 19.13
N ALA A 107 11.50 -9.69 19.05
CA ALA A 107 11.85 -8.92 20.22
C ALA A 107 10.53 -8.69 20.96
N LYS A 108 10.53 -8.95 22.27
CA LYS A 108 9.40 -8.63 23.12
C LYS A 108 9.30 -7.11 23.07
N VAL A 109 8.51 -6.60 22.12
CA VAL A 109 8.30 -5.16 21.99
C VAL A 109 7.50 -4.79 23.23
N ASP A 110 8.10 -3.99 24.10
CA ASP A 110 7.36 -3.42 25.21
C ASP A 110 6.16 -2.67 24.63
N LYS A 111 4.96 -3.06 25.07
CA LYS A 111 3.74 -2.37 24.68
C LYS A 111 3.80 -0.98 25.27
N ILE A 112 3.93 0.04 24.42
CA ILE A 112 3.80 1.43 24.84
C ILE A 112 2.33 1.84 24.78
N ARG A 113 1.92 2.68 25.72
CA ARG A 113 0.63 3.38 25.67
C ARG A 113 0.89 4.78 25.14
N LEU A 114 0.10 5.17 24.15
CA LEU A 114 0.15 6.49 23.54
C LEU A 114 -1.24 7.09 23.61
N ASP A 115 -1.30 8.41 23.83
CA ASP A 115 -2.56 9.15 23.83
C ASP A 115 -3.15 9.22 22.43
N PHE A 116 -4.49 9.20 22.34
CA PHE A 116 -5.16 9.22 21.04
C PHE A 116 -4.93 10.53 20.30
N GLU A 117 -4.85 11.65 21.01
CA GLU A 117 -4.55 12.97 20.46
C GLU A 117 -3.17 13.00 19.81
N PHE A 118 -2.19 12.33 20.42
CA PHE A 118 -0.86 12.18 19.85
C PHE A 118 -0.89 11.32 18.59
N LEU A 119 -1.59 10.18 18.61
CA LEU A 119 -1.72 9.31 17.43
C LEU A 119 -2.40 10.03 16.26
N GLU A 120 -3.49 10.75 16.53
CA GLU A 120 -4.22 11.52 15.53
C GLU A 120 -3.32 12.61 14.90
N THR A 121 -2.60 13.37 15.72
CA THR A 121 -1.65 14.39 15.25
C THR A 121 -0.53 13.76 14.42
N PHE A 122 0.06 12.65 14.89
CA PHE A 122 1.12 11.95 14.17
C PHE A 122 0.65 11.42 12.81
N MET A 123 -0.55 10.82 12.73
CA MET A 123 -1.13 10.35 11.47
C MET A 123 -1.41 11.49 10.51
N TYR A 124 -1.96 12.60 11.01
CA TYR A 124 -2.19 13.82 10.25
C TYR A 124 -0.88 14.36 9.66
N ASP A 125 0.13 14.65 10.50
CA ASP A 125 1.41 15.21 10.07
C ASP A 125 2.14 14.29 9.08
N THR A 126 2.06 12.98 9.30
CA THR A 126 2.61 11.99 8.37
C THR A 126 1.95 12.13 7.01
N LEU A 127 0.60 12.17 6.93
CA LEU A 127 -0.09 12.29 5.64
C LEU A 127 0.19 13.63 4.94
N ILE A 128 0.40 14.72 5.68
CA ILE A 128 0.88 16.00 5.12
C ILE A 128 2.24 15.81 4.44
N CYS A 129 3.19 15.12 5.07
CA CYS A 129 4.51 14.83 4.48
C CYS A 129 4.40 14.04 3.16
N TYR A 130 3.34 13.26 3.00
CA TYR A 130 3.03 12.51 1.78
C TYR A 130 2.22 13.31 0.74
N GLY A 131 2.04 14.62 0.96
CA GLY A 131 1.37 15.53 0.03
C GLY A 131 -0.15 15.49 0.07
N VAL A 132 -0.76 14.85 1.08
CA VAL A 132 -2.21 14.87 1.27
C VAL A 132 -2.62 16.28 1.73
N PRO A 133 -3.65 16.90 1.13
CA PRO A 133 -4.12 18.23 1.54
C PRO A 133 -4.58 18.25 3.01
N HIS A 134 -4.41 19.38 3.69
CA HIS A 134 -4.68 19.52 5.14
C HIS A 134 -6.04 18.97 5.60
N GLU A 135 -7.12 19.39 4.95
CA GLU A 135 -8.47 18.94 5.31
C GLU A 135 -8.67 17.43 5.09
N GLU A 136 -8.01 16.88 4.08
CA GLU A 136 -8.08 15.46 3.73
C GLU A 136 -7.22 14.62 4.67
N ALA A 137 -6.04 15.11 5.06
CA ALA A 137 -5.17 14.47 6.04
C ALA A 137 -5.85 14.41 7.42
N LYS A 138 -6.55 15.48 7.81
CA LYS A 138 -7.33 15.52 9.06
C LYS A 138 -8.43 14.47 9.06
N LEU A 139 -9.20 14.41 7.98
CA LEU A 139 -10.26 13.43 7.80
C LEU A 139 -9.70 11.99 7.82
N ALA A 140 -8.58 11.76 7.15
CA ALA A 140 -7.96 10.44 7.10
C ALA A 140 -7.41 9.99 8.46
N ALA A 141 -6.79 10.90 9.22
CA ALA A 141 -6.35 10.63 10.58
C ALA A 141 -7.52 10.31 11.52
N ASP A 142 -8.65 11.01 11.41
CA ASP A 142 -9.86 10.73 12.19
C ASP A 142 -10.40 9.31 11.91
N VAL A 143 -10.47 8.91 10.63
CA VAL A 143 -10.90 7.55 10.27
C VAL A 143 -10.00 6.47 10.88
N LEU A 144 -8.67 6.68 10.84
CA LEU A 144 -7.72 5.72 11.41
C LEU A 144 -7.80 5.67 12.94
N VAL A 145 -7.85 6.82 13.62
CA VAL A 145 -7.87 6.85 15.09
C VAL A 145 -9.18 6.30 15.65
N VAL A 146 -10.30 6.41 14.92
CA VAL A 146 -11.57 5.77 15.32
C VAL A 146 -11.44 4.25 15.38
N ALA A 147 -10.65 3.63 14.49
CA ALA A 147 -10.40 2.20 14.56
C ALA A 147 -9.65 1.84 15.85
N ASP A 148 -8.59 2.59 16.20
CA ASP A 148 -7.83 2.39 17.44
C ASP A 148 -8.69 2.61 18.69
N LYS A 149 -9.49 3.69 18.72
CA LYS A 149 -10.43 4.01 19.82
C LYS A 149 -11.46 2.89 20.05
N ARG A 150 -11.78 2.11 19.02
CA ARG A 150 -12.74 0.99 19.08
C ARG A 150 -12.07 -0.38 19.24
N GLY A 151 -10.74 -0.44 19.40
CA GLY A 151 -9.99 -1.70 19.54
C GLY A 151 -9.93 -2.52 18.25
N ILE A 152 -10.03 -1.86 17.09
CA ILE A 152 -9.88 -2.48 15.76
C ILE A 152 -8.44 -2.25 15.30
N ASP A 153 -7.49 -2.87 16.02
CA ASP A 153 -6.04 -2.68 15.83
C ASP A 153 -5.57 -2.99 14.39
N SER A 154 -6.35 -3.80 13.67
CA SER A 154 -6.07 -4.18 12.29
C SER A 154 -6.36 -3.06 11.27
N HIS A 155 -6.96 -1.93 11.65
CA HIS A 155 -7.37 -0.86 10.73
C HIS A 155 -7.04 0.57 11.19
N GLY A 156 -6.35 0.74 12.34
CA GLY A 156 -5.89 2.05 12.83
C GLY A 156 -4.43 2.36 12.47
N ILE A 157 -3.65 2.88 13.43
CA ILE A 157 -2.26 3.31 13.24
C ILE A 157 -1.36 2.25 12.60
N GLY A 158 -1.60 0.97 12.89
CA GLY A 158 -0.86 -0.16 12.30
C GLY A 158 -0.96 -0.24 10.77
N ARG A 159 -1.91 0.47 10.15
CA ARG A 159 -2.07 0.55 8.69
C ARG A 159 -1.47 1.80 8.07
N LEU A 160 -1.15 2.84 8.84
CA LEU A 160 -0.61 4.11 8.33
C LEU A 160 0.59 3.85 7.40
N LYS A 161 1.62 3.19 7.90
CA LYS A 161 2.81 2.90 7.09
C LYS A 161 2.53 1.90 5.94
N PRO A 162 2.17 0.63 6.20
CA PRO A 162 2.17 -0.39 5.15
C PRO A 162 1.06 -0.24 4.09
N ILE A 163 -0.04 0.45 4.41
CA ILE A 163 -1.19 0.58 3.50
C ILE A 163 -1.30 1.98 2.89
N TYR A 164 -0.87 3.02 3.60
CA TYR A 164 -1.00 4.40 3.11
C TYR A 164 0.35 4.93 2.64
N CYS A 165 1.32 5.11 3.54
CA CYS A 165 2.64 5.65 3.21
C CYS A 165 3.33 4.87 2.08
N ASP A 166 3.50 3.55 2.26
CA ASP A 166 4.22 2.72 1.29
C ASP A 166 3.52 2.68 -0.08
N ARG A 167 2.18 2.81 -0.12
CA ARG A 167 1.40 2.82 -1.37
C ARG A 167 1.37 4.18 -2.05
N LEU A 168 1.48 5.26 -1.28
CA LEU A 168 1.69 6.60 -1.81
C LEU A 168 3.09 6.71 -2.44
N ASP A 169 4.12 6.20 -1.76
CA ASP A 169 5.50 6.12 -2.29
C ASP A 169 5.56 5.30 -3.60
N GLN A 170 4.80 4.21 -3.68
CA GLN A 170 4.73 3.35 -4.86
C GLN A 170 3.85 3.92 -5.99
N GLY A 171 3.16 5.05 -5.79
CA GLY A 171 2.24 5.62 -6.77
C GLY A 171 0.98 4.78 -7.01
N ILE A 172 0.68 3.82 -6.13
CA ILE A 172 -0.54 3.00 -6.16
C ILE A 172 -1.75 3.81 -5.69
N MET A 173 -1.50 4.81 -4.84
CA MET A 173 -2.47 5.74 -4.30
C MET A 173 -2.09 7.17 -4.67
N ASN A 174 -3.08 8.02 -4.90
CA ASN A 174 -2.89 9.42 -5.26
C ASN A 174 -3.31 10.34 -4.09
N ALA A 175 -2.33 11.07 -3.53
CA ALA A 175 -2.54 11.97 -2.40
C ALA A 175 -3.52 13.12 -2.71
N THR A 176 -3.64 13.52 -3.97
CA THR A 176 -4.42 14.69 -4.41
C THR A 176 -5.41 14.32 -5.52
N ALA A 177 -5.97 13.10 -5.46
CA ALA A 177 -6.91 12.64 -6.47
C ALA A 177 -8.17 13.52 -6.50
N PRO A 178 -8.56 14.07 -7.68
CA PRO A 178 -9.84 14.75 -7.78
C PRO A 178 -10.97 13.72 -7.67
N LEU A 179 -11.95 14.02 -6.83
CA LEU A 179 -13.17 13.22 -6.71
C LEU A 179 -14.15 13.64 -7.81
N GLU A 180 -14.50 12.73 -8.71
CA GLU A 180 -15.37 13.01 -9.87
C GLU A 180 -16.78 12.42 -9.67
N ILE A 181 -17.81 13.24 -9.88
CA ILE A 181 -19.19 12.76 -9.97
C ILE A 181 -19.44 12.30 -11.40
N VAL A 182 -19.51 10.98 -11.60
CA VAL A 182 -19.76 10.36 -12.91
C VAL A 182 -21.23 10.46 -13.30
N LYS A 183 -22.12 10.31 -12.32
CA LYS A 183 -23.56 10.39 -12.51
C LYS A 183 -24.24 10.73 -11.19
N GLU A 184 -25.26 11.57 -11.26
CA GLU A 184 -26.01 12.00 -10.09
C GLU A 184 -27.51 12.08 -10.38
N THR A 185 -28.30 11.71 -9.38
CA THR A 185 -29.75 11.96 -9.29
C THR A 185 -30.07 12.54 -7.90
N GLU A 186 -31.34 12.80 -7.62
CA GLU A 186 -31.78 13.33 -6.32
C GLU A 186 -31.36 12.44 -5.15
N THR A 187 -31.49 11.12 -5.29
CA THR A 187 -31.23 10.15 -4.22
C THR A 187 -30.01 9.26 -4.45
N THR A 188 -29.34 9.35 -5.60
CA THR A 188 -28.18 8.50 -5.91
C THR A 188 -27.01 9.24 -6.55
N ALA A 189 -25.79 8.74 -6.37
CA ALA A 189 -24.61 9.19 -7.12
C ALA A 189 -23.59 8.06 -7.36
N VAL A 190 -22.85 8.17 -8.46
CA VAL A 190 -21.70 7.33 -8.81
C VAL A 190 -20.46 8.20 -8.83
N ILE A 191 -19.46 7.83 -8.05
CA ILE A 191 -18.20 8.56 -7.87
C ILE A 191 -17.04 7.77 -8.49
N ASP A 192 -16.14 8.47 -9.16
CA ASP A 192 -14.80 7.98 -9.49
C ASP A 192 -13.79 8.58 -8.50
N GLY A 193 -13.09 7.70 -7.77
CA GLY A 193 -12.17 8.08 -6.71
C GLY A 193 -10.77 8.45 -7.19
N GLY A 194 -10.43 8.23 -8.47
CA GLY A 194 -9.13 8.63 -9.02
C GLY A 194 -7.91 7.98 -8.34
N LEU A 195 -8.05 6.78 -7.75
CA LEU A 195 -7.07 6.12 -6.88
C LEU A 195 -6.70 6.92 -5.63
N GLY A 196 -7.56 7.84 -5.20
CA GLY A 196 -7.36 8.60 -3.97
C GLY A 196 -7.44 7.75 -2.70
N LEU A 197 -7.16 8.38 -1.56
CA LEU A 197 -7.26 7.75 -0.25
C LEU A 197 -8.71 7.34 0.02
N GLY A 198 -8.97 6.05 0.24
CA GLY A 198 -10.29 5.56 0.66
C GLY A 198 -10.75 6.21 1.98
N LEU A 199 -9.79 6.57 2.83
CA LEU A 199 -10.00 7.35 4.07
C LEU A 199 -10.62 8.73 3.84
N VAL A 200 -10.48 9.29 2.64
CA VAL A 200 -11.00 10.62 2.25
C VAL A 200 -12.22 10.49 1.36
N ILE A 201 -12.17 9.56 0.42
CA ILE A 201 -13.28 9.30 -0.52
C ILE A 201 -14.50 8.76 0.23
N GLY A 202 -14.30 7.83 1.16
CA GLY A 202 -15.38 7.19 1.92
C GLY A 202 -16.23 8.20 2.69
N PRO A 203 -15.66 9.08 3.53
CA PRO A 203 -16.46 10.04 4.27
C PRO A 203 -17.13 11.06 3.36
N LYS A 204 -16.48 11.52 2.29
CA LYS A 204 -17.12 12.39 1.28
C LYS A 204 -18.32 11.73 0.62
N CYS A 205 -18.23 10.44 0.28
CA CYS A 205 -19.35 9.68 -0.28
C CYS A 205 -20.49 9.50 0.73
N MET A 206 -20.17 9.17 1.99
CA MET A 206 -21.18 9.02 3.03
C MET A 206 -21.86 10.36 3.35
N GLN A 207 -21.12 11.47 3.42
CA GLN A 207 -21.69 12.80 3.60
C GLN A 207 -22.67 13.14 2.47
N MET A 208 -22.30 12.86 1.21
CA MET A 208 -23.20 13.05 0.07
C MET A 208 -24.47 12.18 0.17
N ALA A 209 -24.35 10.94 0.67
CA ALA A 209 -25.51 10.07 0.91
C ALA A 209 -26.43 10.65 2.01
N ILE A 210 -25.84 11.12 3.11
CA ILE A 210 -26.55 11.78 4.22
C ILE A 210 -27.29 13.02 3.72
N ASP A 211 -26.62 13.90 2.96
CA ASP A 211 -27.21 15.15 2.46
C ASP A 211 -28.42 14.87 1.55
N LYS A 212 -28.32 13.84 0.70
CA LYS A 212 -29.44 13.36 -0.14
C LYS A 212 -30.57 12.78 0.72
N ALA A 213 -30.24 11.97 1.72
CA ALA A 213 -31.22 11.37 2.63
C ALA A 213 -31.95 12.43 3.47
N LYS A 214 -31.27 13.48 3.94
CA LYS A 214 -31.88 14.62 4.66
C LYS A 214 -32.97 15.28 3.83
N LYS A 215 -32.77 15.39 2.52
CA LYS A 215 -33.69 16.08 1.62
C LYS A 215 -34.82 15.19 1.09
N PHE A 216 -34.54 13.91 0.82
CA PHE A 216 -35.42 13.04 0.06
C PHE A 216 -35.81 11.73 0.78
N GLY A 217 -35.33 11.53 2.01
CA GLY A 217 -35.58 10.34 2.83
C GLY A 217 -34.64 9.15 2.55
N LEU A 218 -33.91 9.17 1.42
CA LEU A 218 -32.91 8.16 1.09
C LEU A 218 -31.76 8.75 0.26
N GLY A 219 -30.54 8.26 0.50
CA GLY A 219 -29.36 8.58 -0.28
C GLY A 219 -28.48 7.35 -0.45
N MET A 220 -28.05 7.06 -1.68
CA MET A 220 -27.12 5.98 -1.98
C MET A 220 -25.99 6.48 -2.88
N VAL A 221 -24.76 6.37 -2.40
CA VAL A 221 -23.57 6.75 -3.17
C VAL A 221 -22.68 5.53 -3.33
N VAL A 222 -22.24 5.27 -4.55
CA VAL A 222 -21.27 4.21 -4.85
C VAL A 222 -20.01 4.83 -5.42
N CYS A 223 -18.85 4.29 -5.05
CA CYS A 223 -17.56 4.74 -5.57
C CYS A 223 -16.84 3.60 -6.28
N ARG A 224 -16.24 3.90 -7.42
CA ARG A 224 -15.24 3.05 -8.08
C ARG A 224 -13.87 3.70 -8.03
N ASN A 225 -12.82 2.94 -8.35
CA ASN A 225 -11.45 3.46 -8.46
C ASN A 225 -10.99 4.17 -7.17
N SER A 226 -11.38 3.63 -6.01
CA SER A 226 -10.95 4.05 -4.68
C SER A 226 -9.88 3.09 -4.15
N THR A 227 -9.36 3.36 -2.94
CA THR A 227 -8.38 2.51 -2.26
C THR A 227 -8.88 2.05 -0.88
N HIS A 228 -7.99 1.48 -0.06
CA HIS A 228 -8.35 0.97 1.27
C HIS A 228 -8.95 2.08 2.14
N TYR A 229 -10.10 1.81 2.75
CA TYR A 229 -10.91 2.84 3.41
C TYR A 229 -10.90 2.76 4.96
N GLY A 230 -10.05 1.93 5.55
CA GLY A 230 -9.97 1.81 7.02
C GLY A 230 -11.13 0.97 7.60
N ALA A 231 -11.51 1.27 8.85
CA ALA A 231 -12.57 0.55 9.54
C ALA A 231 -13.95 0.96 9.02
N ALA A 232 -14.74 -0.02 8.59
CA ALA A 232 -16.03 0.23 7.94
C ALA A 232 -17.07 0.82 8.91
N CYS A 233 -16.98 0.58 10.22
CA CYS A 233 -17.85 1.21 11.22
C CYS A 233 -17.86 2.74 11.18
N TYR A 234 -16.80 3.39 10.70
CA TYR A 234 -16.72 4.84 10.67
C TYR A 234 -17.88 5.47 9.88
N TYR A 235 -18.25 4.88 8.74
CA TYR A 235 -19.22 5.49 7.82
C TYR A 235 -20.66 5.43 8.33
N PRO A 236 -21.18 4.29 8.82
CA PRO A 236 -22.53 4.28 9.39
C PRO A 236 -22.65 5.14 10.64
N LEU A 237 -21.57 5.32 11.41
CA LEU A 237 -21.54 6.26 12.53
C LEU A 237 -21.70 7.73 12.06
N MET A 238 -21.32 8.08 10.84
CA MET A 238 -21.62 9.41 10.29
C MET A 238 -23.12 9.60 10.07
N ALA A 239 -23.81 8.60 9.51
CA ALA A 239 -25.25 8.66 9.29
C ALA A 239 -26.04 8.62 10.61
N GLU A 240 -25.56 7.82 11.56
CA GLU A 240 -26.17 7.70 12.88
C GLU A 240 -26.13 9.02 13.67
N LYS A 241 -25.02 9.77 13.63
CA LYS A 241 -24.93 11.12 14.21
C LYS A 241 -25.98 12.09 13.68
N GLU A 242 -26.55 11.79 12.52
CA GLU A 242 -27.58 12.59 11.84
C GLU A 242 -28.99 12.00 12.04
N GLY A 243 -29.15 11.05 12.96
CA GLY A 243 -30.41 10.37 13.23
C GLY A 243 -30.84 9.41 12.13
N MET A 244 -29.91 8.88 11.33
CA MET A 244 -30.20 8.04 10.17
C MET A 244 -29.61 6.63 10.30
N ILE A 245 -30.24 5.69 9.62
CA ILE A 245 -29.64 4.37 9.39
C ILE A 245 -28.54 4.51 8.34
N GLY A 246 -27.33 4.06 8.68
CA GLY A 246 -26.19 3.99 7.78
C GLY A 246 -25.89 2.56 7.36
N ILE A 247 -25.61 2.35 6.07
CA ILE A 247 -25.17 1.07 5.54
C ILE A 247 -23.98 1.31 4.64
N THR A 248 -22.92 0.51 4.79
CA THR A 248 -21.75 0.57 3.92
C THR A 248 -21.17 -0.83 3.68
N GLY A 249 -20.36 -0.92 2.64
CA GLY A 249 -19.54 -2.08 2.35
C GLY A 249 -18.45 -1.72 1.37
N THR A 250 -17.45 -2.60 1.26
CA THR A 250 -16.41 -2.47 0.24
C THR A 250 -16.00 -3.85 -0.26
N ASN A 251 -15.42 -3.92 -1.44
CA ASN A 251 -14.72 -5.12 -1.89
C ASN A 251 -13.23 -5.05 -1.47
N ALA A 252 -12.55 -6.19 -1.48
CA ALA A 252 -11.13 -6.28 -1.17
C ALA A 252 -10.40 -7.23 -2.12
N ARG A 253 -9.06 -7.21 -2.04
CA ARG A 253 -8.19 -8.12 -2.79
C ARG A 253 -8.60 -9.60 -2.58
N PRO A 254 -8.51 -10.46 -3.60
CA PRO A 254 -8.82 -11.88 -3.46
C PRO A 254 -8.04 -12.53 -2.30
N SER A 255 -8.77 -13.11 -1.36
CA SER A 255 -8.23 -13.77 -0.16
C SER A 255 -9.14 -14.86 0.42
N ILE A 256 -10.38 -14.96 -0.05
CA ILE A 256 -11.40 -15.89 0.43
C ILE A 256 -11.81 -16.82 -0.71
N ALA A 257 -11.85 -18.12 -0.42
CA ALA A 257 -12.37 -19.11 -1.36
C ALA A 257 -13.92 -19.11 -1.34
N PRO A 258 -14.59 -19.16 -2.49
CA PRO A 258 -16.03 -19.34 -2.53
C PRO A 258 -16.40 -20.73 -2.01
N THR A 259 -17.68 -20.95 -1.64
CA THR A 259 -18.17 -22.26 -1.22
C THR A 259 -17.81 -23.32 -2.27
N PHE A 260 -17.19 -24.42 -1.81
CA PHE A 260 -16.65 -25.51 -2.63
C PHE A 260 -15.42 -25.18 -3.52
N GLY A 261 -14.91 -23.94 -3.43
CA GLY A 261 -13.63 -23.56 -4.03
C GLY A 261 -12.45 -23.79 -3.06
N VAL A 262 -11.24 -23.82 -3.63
CA VAL A 262 -9.98 -23.90 -2.86
C VAL A 262 -9.03 -22.74 -3.16
N ASP A 263 -9.32 -21.97 -4.21
CA ASP A 263 -8.55 -20.79 -4.61
C ASP A 263 -9.18 -19.50 -4.08
N ALA A 264 -8.35 -18.52 -3.76
CA ALA A 264 -8.80 -17.21 -3.33
C ALA A 264 -9.42 -16.43 -4.51
N CYS A 265 -10.73 -16.13 -4.43
CA CYS A 265 -11.45 -15.38 -5.47
C CYS A 265 -12.16 -14.13 -4.93
N LEU A 266 -12.65 -14.19 -3.68
CA LEU A 266 -13.41 -13.11 -3.05
C LEU A 266 -12.50 -12.32 -2.10
N GLY A 267 -12.80 -11.04 -1.87
CA GLY A 267 -12.24 -10.33 -0.73
C GLY A 267 -12.95 -10.70 0.57
N THR A 268 -12.44 -10.19 1.70
CA THR A 268 -13.14 -10.28 3.00
C THR A 268 -14.42 -9.43 3.05
N ASN A 269 -14.57 -8.53 2.06
CA ASN A 269 -15.76 -7.76 1.69
C ASN A 269 -16.69 -7.42 2.87
N PRO A 270 -16.33 -6.47 3.74
CA PRO A 270 -17.16 -6.16 4.90
C PRO A 270 -18.50 -5.57 4.50
N MET A 271 -19.51 -5.86 5.32
CA MET A 271 -20.80 -5.19 5.30
C MET A 271 -21.10 -4.70 6.71
N THR A 272 -21.48 -3.42 6.80
CA THR A 272 -21.56 -2.72 8.07
C THR A 272 -22.84 -1.91 8.12
N TRP A 273 -23.51 -1.95 9.26
CA TRP A 273 -24.76 -1.25 9.54
C TRP A 273 -24.63 -0.44 10.83
N GLY A 274 -25.18 0.77 10.82
CA GLY A 274 -25.29 1.64 11.98
C GLY A 274 -26.71 2.17 12.10
N MET A 275 -27.27 2.17 13.30
CA MET A 275 -28.63 2.64 13.56
C MET A 275 -28.67 3.43 14.86
N PRO A 276 -29.40 4.56 14.90
CA PRO A 276 -29.62 5.30 16.14
C PRO A 276 -30.30 4.41 17.18
N SER A 277 -29.96 4.63 18.44
CA SER A 277 -30.55 3.94 19.60
C SER A 277 -30.83 4.97 20.71
N ASP A 278 -31.73 4.62 21.61
CA ASP A 278 -32.00 5.31 22.87
C ASP A 278 -31.02 4.93 24.01
N ASP A 279 -30.12 3.97 23.77
CA ASP A 279 -29.01 3.65 24.66
C ASP A 279 -27.88 4.69 24.60
N ALA A 280 -26.89 4.56 25.50
CA ALA A 280 -25.71 5.42 25.53
C ALA A 280 -24.77 5.26 24.30
N PHE A 281 -25.06 4.31 23.41
CA PHE A 281 -24.31 4.05 22.19
C PHE A 281 -25.26 3.53 21.10
N PRO A 282 -24.93 3.75 19.82
CA PRO A 282 -25.75 3.25 18.72
C PRO A 282 -25.58 1.76 18.47
N PHE A 283 -26.55 1.14 17.81
CA PHE A 283 -26.36 -0.18 17.23
C PHE A 283 -25.36 -0.08 16.06
N VAL A 284 -24.27 -0.85 16.11
CA VAL A 284 -23.31 -0.96 15.02
C VAL A 284 -22.89 -2.41 14.82
N LEU A 285 -23.21 -2.97 13.65
CA LEU A 285 -22.65 -4.22 13.17
C LEU A 285 -21.50 -3.89 12.21
N ASP A 286 -20.27 -4.28 12.57
CA ASP A 286 -19.10 -4.14 11.70
C ASP A 286 -18.39 -5.49 11.55
N CYS A 287 -18.57 -6.15 10.40
CA CYS A 287 -17.99 -7.46 10.16
C CYS A 287 -17.54 -7.66 8.71
N ALA A 288 -16.46 -8.43 8.57
CA ALA A 288 -16.14 -9.09 7.31
C ALA A 288 -17.22 -10.14 6.99
N THR A 289 -17.46 -10.40 5.71
CA THR A 289 -18.32 -11.51 5.27
C THR A 289 -17.61 -12.86 5.37
N SER A 290 -16.29 -12.86 5.56
CA SER A 290 -15.48 -14.02 5.92
C SER A 290 -15.38 -14.21 7.45
N ILE A 291 -15.14 -15.46 7.89
CA ILE A 291 -14.98 -15.81 9.31
C ILE A 291 -13.93 -14.95 10.03
N ASN A 292 -12.80 -14.67 9.37
CA ASN A 292 -11.75 -13.81 9.90
C ASN A 292 -11.35 -12.75 8.88
N GLN A 293 -10.98 -11.58 9.39
CA GLN A 293 -10.32 -10.55 8.60
C GLN A 293 -8.83 -10.86 8.44
N ARG A 294 -8.27 -10.61 7.25
CA ARG A 294 -6.85 -10.91 6.96
C ARG A 294 -5.88 -10.16 7.88
N GLY A 295 -6.24 -8.93 8.24
CA GLY A 295 -5.42 -8.13 9.15
C GLY A 295 -5.34 -8.64 10.60
N LYS A 296 -6.10 -9.69 10.96
CA LYS A 296 -5.96 -10.38 12.26
C LYS A 296 -4.94 -11.53 12.22
N ILE A 297 -4.53 -11.93 11.03
CA ILE A 297 -3.52 -12.98 10.79
C ILE A 297 -2.12 -12.36 10.67
N GLU A 298 -2.05 -11.13 10.16
CA GLU A 298 -0.85 -10.30 10.07
C GLU A 298 -0.41 -9.79 11.45
#